data_AF-A0A8T4EMQ4-F1
#
_entry.id   AF-A0A8T4EMQ4-F1
#
_cell.length_a   1.000
_cell.length_b   1.000
_cell.length_c   1.000
_cell.angle_alpha   90.00
_cell.angle_beta   90.00
_cell.angle_gamma   90.00
#
_symmetry.space_group_name_H-M   'P 1'
#
loop_
_entity.id
_entity.type
_entity.pdbx_description
1 polymer ?
#
loop_
_entity_poly.entity_id
_entity_poly.type
_entity_poly.pdbx_seq_one_letter_code
_entity_poly.pdbx_strand_id
1 'polypeptide(L)'
;MDEPKPTVIAEKDIISTLMHKEQVQRLEHIIAIDSQRLEDLRRIFGKRLDYGPKLGLDEAKQEFPGIKKEVDAFLEVKWIRQPEVYQQGFLGTIKENKGLAYGYLHSGILACIGSFLGSNTLEYMLGTGISGEAILKGMVSLGTIALGSAGLKDTLQEHRVRTLNEASYDCLYRQIIITSTRQVPSIIKLAHEYTHHVQGVKGINLMEPKQKAFIEGHARGTTRQLALKYAMLKENPAFIHCHINLQDLAELKSAYTWVSEKLGIKAYPSIIKAKALMDAEESYRIKETKEPGQHALGNAFFYAQELVQGNSIYRDVLKGEFQVK
;
A
#
# COMPACT_ATOMS: atom_id res chain seq x y z
N MET A 1 30.82 -22.50 -10.00
CA MET A 1 30.87 -21.03 -10.00
C MET A 1 29.87 -20.58 -8.97
N ASP A 2 30.33 -19.88 -7.93
CA ASP A 2 29.43 -19.35 -6.91
C ASP A 2 28.58 -18.24 -7.53
N GLU A 3 27.26 -18.27 -7.29
CA GLU A 3 26.42 -17.14 -7.69
C GLU A 3 26.87 -15.89 -6.95
N PRO A 4 26.96 -14.72 -7.63
CA PRO A 4 27.34 -13.49 -6.96
C PRO A 4 26.32 -13.14 -5.88
N LYS A 5 26.81 -12.63 -4.74
CA LYS A 5 25.96 -12.26 -3.60
C LYS A 5 25.26 -10.93 -3.88
N PRO A 6 23.97 -10.77 -3.54
CA PRO A 6 23.25 -9.52 -3.75
C PRO A 6 23.87 -8.38 -2.94
N THR A 7 23.85 -7.17 -3.50
CA THR A 7 24.21 -5.94 -2.77
C THR A 7 23.04 -5.55 -1.89
N VAL A 8 23.17 -5.74 -0.58
CA VAL A 8 22.15 -5.33 0.39
C VAL A 8 22.58 -4.06 1.10
N ILE A 9 21.72 -3.05 1.06
CA ILE A 9 21.99 -1.72 1.63
C ILE A 9 21.27 -1.60 2.96
N ALA A 10 21.99 -1.24 4.02
CA ALA A 10 21.36 -0.99 5.30
C ALA A 10 20.54 0.29 5.26
N GLU A 11 19.46 0.35 6.04
CA GLU A 11 18.56 1.51 6.09
C GLU A 11 19.30 2.82 6.41
N LYS A 12 20.30 2.79 7.30
CA LYS A 12 21.13 3.97 7.62
C LYS A 12 21.85 4.53 6.38
N ASP A 13 22.26 3.66 5.45
CA ASP A 13 23.00 4.05 4.25
C ASP A 13 22.04 4.58 3.18
N ILE A 14 20.81 4.04 3.13
CA ILE A 14 19.69 4.64 2.37
C ILE A 14 19.43 6.06 2.87
N ILE A 15 19.24 6.24 4.18
CA ILE A 15 18.99 7.55 4.79
C ILE A 15 20.14 8.49 4.48
N SER A 16 21.39 8.07 4.71
CA SER A 16 22.57 8.87 4.39
C SER A 16 22.59 9.31 2.92
N THR A 17 22.23 8.40 2.00
CA THR A 17 22.17 8.72 0.56
C THR A 17 21.08 9.74 0.26
N LEU A 18 19.92 9.67 0.92
CA LEU A 18 18.82 10.60 0.75
C LEU A 18 19.12 11.99 1.33
N MET A 19 20.05 12.12 2.29
CA MET A 19 20.44 13.38 2.94
C MET A 19 21.37 14.26 2.10
N HIS A 20 21.10 14.36 0.81
CA HIS A 20 21.83 15.23 -0.12
C HIS A 20 20.86 16.10 -0.93
N LYS A 21 21.25 17.34 -1.22
CA LYS A 21 20.41 18.33 -1.93
C LYS A 21 19.98 17.83 -3.32
N GLU A 22 20.86 17.09 -3.97
CA GLU A 22 20.63 16.49 -5.28
C GLU A 22 19.50 15.45 -5.21
N GLN A 23 19.37 14.70 -4.12
CA GLN A 23 18.25 13.76 -3.97
C GLN A 23 16.93 14.49 -3.76
N VAL A 24 16.91 15.61 -3.04
CA VAL A 24 15.70 16.43 -2.89
C VAL A 24 15.17 16.86 -4.26
N GLN A 25 16.05 17.36 -5.13
CA GLN A 25 15.68 17.76 -6.50
C GLN A 25 15.16 16.58 -7.34
N ARG A 26 15.77 15.40 -7.19
CA ARG A 26 15.30 14.17 -7.85
C ARG A 26 13.90 13.78 -7.37
N LEU A 27 13.66 13.81 -6.06
CA LEU A 27 12.33 13.53 -5.49
C LEU A 27 11.29 14.55 -5.97
N GLU A 28 11.62 15.84 -6.04
CA GLU A 28 10.74 16.87 -6.60
C GLU A 28 10.33 16.56 -8.03
N HIS A 29 11.31 16.17 -8.87
CA HIS A 29 11.05 15.79 -10.26
C HIS A 29 10.12 14.58 -10.36
N ILE A 30 10.38 13.52 -9.59
CA ILE A 30 9.56 12.30 -9.59
C ILE A 30 8.14 12.60 -9.12
N ILE A 31 7.99 13.30 -7.99
CA ILE A 31 6.69 13.64 -7.41
C ILE A 31 5.91 14.54 -8.37
N ALA A 32 6.55 15.48 -9.06
CA ALA A 32 5.88 16.33 -10.04
C ALA A 32 5.33 15.51 -11.22
N ILE A 33 6.13 14.58 -11.77
CA ILE A 33 5.69 13.69 -12.85
C ILE A 33 4.51 12.82 -12.42
N ASP A 34 4.62 12.15 -11.27
CA ASP A 34 3.60 11.22 -10.80
C ASP A 34 2.32 11.96 -10.37
N SER A 35 2.45 13.17 -9.81
CA SER A 35 1.32 14.05 -9.51
C SER A 35 0.58 14.47 -10.77
N GLN A 36 1.30 14.95 -11.79
CA GLN A 36 0.71 15.35 -13.07
C GLN A 36 0.01 14.17 -13.74
N ARG A 37 0.67 13.00 -13.78
CA ARG A 37 0.11 11.77 -14.35
C ARG A 37 -1.16 11.34 -13.62
N LEU A 38 -1.19 11.42 -12.30
CA LEU A 38 -2.38 11.09 -11.51
C LEU A 38 -3.54 12.06 -11.79
N GLU A 39 -3.26 13.36 -11.90
CA GLU A 39 -4.26 14.37 -12.25
C GLU A 39 -4.81 14.15 -13.66
N ASP A 40 -3.95 13.82 -14.63
CA ASP A 40 -4.36 13.51 -16.00
C ASP A 40 -5.26 12.28 -16.06
N LEU A 41 -4.90 11.21 -15.35
CA LEU A 41 -5.72 10.00 -15.25
C LEU A 41 -7.09 10.30 -14.65
N ARG A 42 -7.15 11.11 -13.59
CA ARG A 42 -8.40 11.55 -12.97
C ARG A 42 -9.23 12.45 -13.88
N ARG A 43 -8.59 13.30 -14.69
CA ARG A 43 -9.26 14.19 -15.63
C ARG A 43 -9.87 13.42 -16.81
N ILE A 44 -9.10 12.51 -17.40
CA ILE A 44 -9.51 11.76 -18.59
C ILE A 44 -10.53 10.68 -18.23
N PHE A 45 -10.26 9.91 -17.16
CA PHE A 45 -11.06 8.73 -16.82
C PHE A 45 -11.97 8.93 -15.62
N GLY A 46 -11.69 9.90 -14.73
CA GLY A 46 -12.47 10.11 -13.51
C GLY A 46 -12.55 8.82 -12.67
N LYS A 47 -13.78 8.35 -12.44
CA LYS A 47 -14.07 7.08 -11.74
C LYS A 47 -14.22 5.88 -12.69
N ARG A 48 -13.99 6.04 -14.00
CA ARG A 48 -14.27 5.04 -15.05
C ARG A 48 -13.08 4.16 -15.41
N LEU A 49 -12.01 4.16 -14.61
CA LEU A 49 -10.88 3.25 -14.81
C LEU A 49 -11.33 1.80 -14.65
N ASP A 50 -10.95 0.94 -15.59
CA ASP A 50 -11.25 -0.48 -15.54
C ASP A 50 -10.21 -1.22 -14.70
N TYR A 51 -10.57 -1.55 -13.46
CA TYR A 51 -9.73 -2.38 -12.59
C TYR A 51 -9.91 -3.88 -12.83
N GLY A 52 -10.77 -4.27 -13.78
CA GLY A 52 -11.11 -5.64 -14.10
C GLY A 52 -12.10 -6.29 -13.12
N PRO A 53 -12.42 -7.58 -13.32
CA PRO A 53 -13.24 -8.34 -12.39
C PRO A 53 -12.54 -8.53 -11.04
N LYS A 54 -13.27 -8.99 -10.02
CA LYS A 54 -12.62 -9.51 -8.81
C LYS A 54 -11.89 -10.80 -9.20
N LEU A 55 -10.69 -10.95 -8.68
CA LEU A 55 -9.82 -12.07 -8.97
C LEU A 55 -9.84 -13.02 -7.76
N GLY A 56 -10.31 -14.24 -7.97
CA GLY A 56 -10.30 -15.31 -6.99
C GLY A 56 -8.97 -16.06 -7.02
N LEU A 57 -8.81 -17.03 -6.12
CA LEU A 57 -7.58 -17.81 -6.00
C LEU A 57 -7.21 -18.56 -7.29
N ASP A 58 -8.20 -19.15 -7.96
CA ASP A 58 -7.95 -19.95 -9.16
C ASP A 58 -7.54 -19.06 -10.34
N GLU A 59 -8.19 -17.92 -10.52
CA GLU A 59 -7.77 -16.93 -11.53
C GLU A 59 -6.39 -16.35 -11.21
N ALA A 60 -6.07 -16.10 -9.93
CA ALA A 60 -4.71 -15.72 -9.51
C ALA A 60 -3.68 -16.76 -9.90
N LYS A 61 -3.95 -18.04 -9.63
CA LYS A 61 -3.04 -19.13 -10.00
C LYS A 61 -2.86 -19.25 -11.52
N GLN A 62 -3.87 -18.91 -12.30
CA GLN A 62 -3.78 -18.90 -13.77
C GLN A 62 -2.98 -17.71 -14.31
N GLU A 63 -3.14 -16.52 -13.73
CA GLU A 63 -2.41 -15.31 -14.13
C GLU A 63 -0.95 -15.31 -13.65
N PHE A 64 -0.67 -15.94 -12.51
CA PHE A 64 0.62 -15.85 -11.83
C PHE A 64 1.83 -16.32 -12.66
N PRO A 65 1.79 -17.40 -13.46
CA PRO A 65 2.89 -17.78 -14.34
C PRO A 65 3.29 -16.67 -15.32
N GLY A 66 2.33 -15.89 -15.81
CA GLY A 66 2.58 -14.73 -16.66
C GLY A 66 3.33 -13.64 -15.89
N ILE A 67 2.82 -13.28 -14.72
CA ILE A 67 3.43 -12.26 -13.83
C ILE A 67 4.86 -12.66 -13.45
N LYS A 68 5.05 -13.92 -13.06
CA LYS A 68 6.35 -14.51 -12.77
C LYS A 68 7.33 -14.29 -13.92
N LYS A 69 6.93 -14.65 -15.13
CA LYS A 69 7.76 -14.50 -16.33
C LYS A 69 8.17 -13.05 -16.56
N GLU A 70 7.26 -12.11 -16.33
CA GLU A 70 7.55 -10.68 -16.48
C GLU A 70 8.52 -10.16 -15.42
N VAL A 71 8.35 -10.54 -14.16
CA VAL A 71 9.28 -10.18 -13.08
C VAL A 71 10.64 -10.81 -13.31
N ASP A 72 10.70 -12.10 -13.67
CA ASP A 72 11.95 -12.80 -13.96
C ASP A 72 12.71 -12.15 -15.11
N ALA A 73 12.01 -11.78 -16.18
CA ALA A 73 12.59 -11.10 -17.33
C ALA A 73 13.10 -9.70 -16.97
N PHE A 74 12.35 -8.94 -16.16
CA PHE A 74 12.75 -7.61 -15.73
C PHE A 74 13.98 -7.63 -14.81
N LEU A 75 14.02 -8.57 -13.86
CA LEU A 75 15.12 -8.73 -12.91
C LEU A 75 16.30 -9.55 -13.48
N GLU A 76 16.16 -10.06 -14.71
CA GLU A 76 17.13 -10.95 -15.38
C GLU A 76 17.53 -12.18 -14.55
N VAL A 77 16.59 -12.71 -13.76
CA VAL A 77 16.79 -13.89 -12.94
C VAL A 77 16.34 -15.16 -13.68
N LYS A 78 17.01 -16.28 -13.40
CA LYS A 78 16.72 -17.58 -14.01
C LYS A 78 16.53 -18.63 -12.93
N TRP A 79 15.79 -19.68 -13.28
CA TRP A 79 15.64 -20.90 -12.47
C TRP A 79 15.01 -20.71 -11.09
N ILE A 80 14.30 -19.60 -10.86
CA ILE A 80 13.54 -19.39 -9.64
C ILE A 80 12.25 -20.20 -9.73
N ARG A 81 12.07 -21.13 -8.78
CA ARG A 81 10.86 -21.96 -8.69
C ARG A 81 9.67 -21.08 -8.32
N GLN A 82 8.53 -21.32 -8.95
CA GLN A 82 7.30 -20.59 -8.62
C GLN A 82 6.85 -20.91 -7.18
N PRO A 83 6.60 -19.90 -6.32
CA PRO A 83 6.00 -20.13 -5.00
C PRO A 83 4.52 -20.49 -5.15
N GLU A 84 3.96 -21.12 -4.13
CA GLU A 84 2.51 -21.37 -4.09
C GLU A 84 1.75 -20.08 -3.79
N VAL A 85 0.55 -19.96 -4.35
CA VAL A 85 -0.37 -18.82 -4.10
C VAL A 85 -1.55 -19.32 -3.29
N TYR A 86 -1.84 -18.62 -2.20
CA TYR A 86 -2.94 -18.86 -1.27
C TYR A 86 -3.82 -17.63 -1.16
N GLN A 87 -5.10 -17.82 -0.84
CA GLN A 87 -5.99 -16.72 -0.56
C GLN A 87 -6.40 -16.74 0.91
N GLN A 88 -6.19 -15.63 1.61
CA GLN A 88 -6.69 -15.48 2.97
C GLN A 88 -8.19 -15.18 2.93
N GLY A 89 -8.98 -16.03 3.60
CA GLY A 89 -10.43 -15.81 3.74
C GLY A 89 -10.75 -14.70 4.74
N PHE A 90 -11.97 -14.16 4.66
CA PHE A 90 -12.50 -13.11 5.56
C PHE A 90 -12.30 -13.43 7.06
N LEU A 91 -12.53 -14.69 7.45
CA LEU A 91 -12.34 -15.14 8.84
C LEU A 91 -10.86 -15.19 9.25
N GLY A 92 -9.94 -15.43 8.29
CA GLY A 92 -8.49 -15.38 8.54
C GLY A 92 -8.03 -13.96 8.86
N THR A 93 -8.46 -12.99 8.05
CA THR A 93 -8.14 -11.56 8.25
C THR A 93 -8.68 -11.02 9.59
N ILE A 94 -9.89 -11.42 10.00
CA ILE A 94 -10.44 -11.02 11.31
C ILE A 94 -9.68 -11.67 12.47
N LYS A 95 -9.28 -12.94 12.33
CA LYS A 95 -8.61 -13.69 13.39
C LYS A 95 -7.20 -13.16 13.69
N GLU A 96 -6.49 -12.69 12.66
CA GLU A 96 -5.14 -12.16 12.79
C GLU A 96 -5.12 -10.68 13.23
N ASN A 97 -6.13 -9.89 12.83
CA ASN A 97 -6.20 -8.48 13.18
C ASN A 97 -7.15 -8.22 14.36
N LYS A 98 -6.63 -8.37 15.58
CA LYS A 98 -7.39 -8.15 16.83
C LYS A 98 -8.10 -6.79 16.86
N GLY A 99 -7.47 -5.73 16.32
CA GLY A 99 -8.07 -4.39 16.25
C GLY A 99 -9.32 -4.33 15.38
N LEU A 100 -9.32 -5.00 14.22
CA LEU A 100 -10.50 -5.12 13.37
C LEU A 100 -11.60 -5.95 14.05
N ALA A 101 -11.23 -7.06 14.69
CA ALA A 101 -12.18 -7.87 15.47
C ALA A 101 -12.86 -7.05 16.58
N TYR A 102 -12.08 -6.25 17.33
CA TYR A 102 -12.60 -5.35 18.36
C TYR A 102 -13.46 -4.22 17.79
N GLY A 103 -13.09 -3.67 16.63
CA GLY A 103 -13.87 -2.65 15.93
C GLY A 103 -15.25 -3.17 15.50
N TYR A 104 -15.31 -4.34 14.85
CA TYR A 104 -16.57 -4.98 14.49
C TYR A 104 -17.42 -5.33 15.72
N LEU A 105 -16.79 -5.83 16.79
CA LEU A 105 -17.48 -6.14 18.04
C LEU A 105 -18.07 -4.88 18.69
N HIS A 106 -17.29 -3.80 18.81
CA HIS A 106 -17.76 -2.53 19.38
C HIS A 106 -18.88 -1.91 18.55
N SER A 107 -18.74 -1.85 17.22
CA SER A 107 -19.80 -1.33 16.35
C SER A 107 -21.07 -2.17 16.43
N GLY A 108 -20.95 -3.51 16.50
CA GLY A 108 -22.08 -4.41 16.70
C GLY A 108 -22.78 -4.18 18.04
N ILE A 109 -22.03 -4.08 19.13
CA ILE A 109 -22.57 -3.80 20.48
C ILE A 109 -23.29 -2.44 20.51
N LEU A 110 -22.67 -1.39 19.96
CA LEU A 110 -23.27 -0.05 19.92
C LEU A 110 -24.54 -0.02 19.07
N ALA A 111 -24.57 -0.76 17.95
CA ALA A 111 -25.77 -0.92 17.15
C ALA A 111 -26.88 -1.66 17.91
N CYS A 112 -26.57 -2.76 18.60
CA CYS A 112 -27.54 -3.50 19.41
C CYS A 112 -28.08 -2.67 20.58
N ILE A 113 -27.22 -1.94 21.30
CA ILE A 113 -27.64 -1.03 22.39
C ILE A 113 -28.52 0.09 21.82
N GLY A 114 -28.13 0.68 20.69
CA GLY A 114 -28.92 1.72 20.02
C GLY A 114 -30.29 1.22 19.57
N SER A 115 -30.37 0.02 18.98
CA SER A 115 -31.63 -0.61 18.58
C SER A 115 -32.52 -0.95 19.78
N PHE A 116 -31.96 -1.48 20.87
CA PHE A 116 -32.70 -1.80 22.10
C PHE A 116 -33.24 -0.55 22.80
N LEU A 117 -32.42 0.50 22.93
CA LEU A 117 -32.87 1.78 23.48
C LEU A 117 -33.91 2.43 22.56
N GLY A 118 -33.73 2.33 21.24
CA GLY A 118 -34.67 2.83 20.24
C GLY A 118 -36.04 2.14 20.31
N SER A 119 -36.08 0.81 20.40
CA SER A 119 -37.34 0.04 20.46
C SER A 119 -38.12 0.34 21.74
N ASN A 120 -37.45 0.36 22.89
CA ASN A 120 -38.09 0.69 24.17
C ASN A 120 -38.58 2.14 24.22
N THR A 121 -37.87 3.07 23.58
CA THR A 121 -38.30 4.48 23.51
C THR A 121 -39.48 4.66 22.57
N LEU A 122 -39.51 3.95 21.44
CA LEU A 122 -40.64 3.97 20.50
C LEU A 122 -41.91 3.40 21.15
N GLU A 123 -41.78 2.29 21.85
CA GLU A 123 -42.88 1.65 22.59
C GLU A 123 -43.42 2.57 23.71
N TYR A 124 -42.53 3.26 24.43
CA TYR A 124 -42.90 4.25 25.45
C TYR A 124 -43.61 5.49 24.85
N MET A 125 -43.10 6.03 23.73
CA MET A 125 -43.72 7.17 23.03
C MET A 125 -45.12 6.84 22.50
N LEU A 126 -45.33 5.62 21.98
CA LEU A 126 -46.62 5.16 21.49
C LEU A 126 -47.63 4.88 22.62
N GLY A 127 -47.16 4.56 23.82
CA GLY A 127 -47.99 4.18 24.97
C GLY A 127 -48.42 5.32 25.91
N THR A 128 -47.62 6.38 26.08
CA THR A 128 -47.86 7.39 27.15
C THR A 128 -47.96 8.84 26.69
N GLY A 129 -47.87 9.10 25.38
CA GLY A 129 -47.75 10.47 24.85
C GLY A 129 -46.33 11.04 25.00
N ILE A 130 -46.01 12.04 24.18
CA ILE A 130 -44.64 12.55 24.00
C ILE A 130 -44.23 13.39 25.22
N SER A 131 -43.53 12.78 26.17
CA SER A 131 -42.89 13.49 27.29
C SER A 131 -41.48 13.98 26.91
N GLY A 132 -41.00 15.05 27.54
CA GLY A 132 -39.65 15.57 27.30
C GLY A 132 -38.52 14.56 27.58
N GLU A 133 -38.76 13.63 28.51
CA GLU A 133 -37.84 12.52 28.79
C GLU A 133 -37.78 11.50 27.64
N ALA A 134 -38.90 11.24 26.97
CA ALA A 134 -38.94 10.38 25.78
C ALA A 134 -38.16 11.01 24.62
N ILE A 135 -38.28 12.33 24.40
CA ILE A 135 -37.51 13.07 23.39
C ILE A 135 -36.00 12.93 23.67
N LEU A 136 -35.57 13.12 24.92
CA LEU A 136 -34.17 13.00 25.31
C LEU A 136 -33.62 11.59 25.06
N LYS A 137 -34.37 10.54 25.45
CA LYS A 137 -34.00 9.14 25.19
C LYS A 137 -33.94 8.82 23.69
N GLY A 138 -34.84 9.40 22.89
CA GLY A 138 -34.82 9.30 21.42
C GLY A 138 -33.60 9.97 20.79
N MET A 139 -33.18 11.13 21.30
CA MET A 139 -31.97 11.81 20.83
C MET A 139 -30.69 11.04 21.20
N VAL A 140 -30.63 10.45 22.40
CA VAL A 140 -29.50 9.62 22.83
C VAL A 140 -29.42 8.32 22.00
N SER A 141 -30.55 7.67 21.70
CA SER A 141 -30.56 6.47 20.85
C SER A 141 -30.12 6.79 19.42
N LEU A 142 -30.64 7.86 18.81
CA LEU A 142 -30.22 8.32 17.48
C LEU A 142 -28.75 8.73 17.44
N GLY A 143 -28.26 9.42 18.47
CA GLY A 143 -26.84 9.78 18.60
C GLY A 143 -25.94 8.55 18.70
N THR A 144 -26.37 7.52 19.45
CA THR A 144 -25.63 6.25 19.60
C THR A 144 -25.61 5.46 18.29
N ILE A 145 -26.73 5.43 17.54
CA ILE A 145 -26.81 4.82 16.20
C ILE A 145 -25.94 5.59 15.21
N ALA A 146 -25.97 6.93 15.23
CA ALA A 146 -25.16 7.77 14.35
C ALA A 146 -23.66 7.59 14.63
N LEU A 147 -23.25 7.54 15.89
CA LEU A 147 -21.86 7.28 16.28
C LEU A 147 -21.42 5.84 15.96
N GLY A 148 -22.28 4.85 16.22
CA GLY A 148 -22.02 3.46 15.87
C GLY A 148 -21.89 3.25 14.35
N SER A 149 -22.74 3.90 13.56
CA SER A 149 -22.71 3.83 12.10
C SER A 149 -21.56 4.63 11.48
N ALA A 150 -21.18 5.78 12.05
CA ALA A 150 -19.99 6.52 11.67
C ALA A 150 -18.71 5.71 11.98
N GLY A 151 -18.60 5.15 13.18
CA GLY A 151 -17.49 4.28 13.56
C GLY A 151 -17.42 3.01 12.71
N LEU A 152 -18.57 2.42 12.36
CA LEU A 152 -18.63 1.30 11.42
C LEU A 152 -18.20 1.72 10.01
N LYS A 153 -18.60 2.90 9.54
CA LYS A 153 -18.21 3.41 8.22
C LYS A 153 -16.71 3.69 8.14
N ASP A 154 -16.13 4.27 9.18
CA ASP A 154 -14.68 4.50 9.29
C ASP A 154 -13.93 3.18 9.39
N THR A 155 -14.41 2.23 10.20
CA THR A 155 -13.85 0.87 10.30
C THR A 155 -13.98 0.11 8.98
N LEU A 156 -15.09 0.25 8.25
CA LEU A 156 -15.28 -0.35 6.93
C LEU A 156 -14.41 0.32 5.87
N GLN A 157 -14.17 1.62 5.97
CA GLN A 157 -13.28 2.34 5.07
C GLN A 157 -11.82 1.94 5.32
N GLU A 158 -11.40 1.86 6.58
CA GLU A 158 -10.09 1.36 6.99
C GLU A 158 -9.92 -0.11 6.61
N HIS A 159 -10.92 -0.96 6.87
CA HIS A 159 -10.92 -2.35 6.44
C HIS A 159 -10.88 -2.47 4.92
N ARG A 160 -11.60 -1.63 4.17
CA ARG A 160 -11.56 -1.61 2.70
C ARG A 160 -10.18 -1.21 2.19
N VAL A 161 -9.52 -0.23 2.81
CA VAL A 161 -8.14 0.14 2.47
C VAL A 161 -7.16 -0.99 2.82
N ARG A 162 -7.29 -1.62 3.99
CA ARG A 162 -6.43 -2.73 4.43
C ARG A 162 -6.62 -4.02 3.63
N THR A 163 -7.86 -4.44 3.37
CA THR A 163 -8.16 -5.59 2.49
C THR A 163 -7.75 -5.34 1.05
N LEU A 164 -7.79 -4.10 0.58
CA LEU A 164 -7.18 -3.71 -0.70
C LEU A 164 -5.65 -3.77 -0.68
N ASN A 165 -4.98 -3.92 0.48
CA ASN A 165 -3.52 -3.85 0.65
C ASN A 165 -2.84 -5.14 1.17
N GLU A 166 -3.55 -6.07 1.79
CA GLU A 166 -2.93 -7.27 2.36
C GLU A 166 -2.72 -8.36 1.29
N ALA A 167 -1.66 -8.24 0.49
CA ALA A 167 -0.94 -9.43 0.04
C ALA A 167 0.35 -9.51 0.87
N SER A 168 0.86 -10.71 1.07
CA SER A 168 2.11 -10.91 1.79
C SER A 168 2.85 -12.15 1.30
N TYR A 169 4.16 -12.02 1.17
CA TYR A 169 5.05 -13.14 0.99
C TYR A 169 5.45 -13.71 2.35
N ASP A 170 5.10 -14.96 2.58
CA ASP A 170 5.53 -15.71 3.74
C ASP A 170 6.87 -16.38 3.43
N CYS A 171 7.95 -15.82 4.00
CA CYS A 171 9.30 -16.29 3.76
C CYS A 171 9.60 -17.67 4.37
N LEU A 172 8.88 -18.08 5.42
CA LEU A 172 9.08 -19.36 6.10
C LEU A 172 8.55 -20.51 5.24
N TYR A 173 7.35 -20.34 4.68
CA TYR A 173 6.72 -21.35 3.84
C TYR A 173 6.93 -21.11 2.33
N ARG A 174 7.58 -20.01 1.96
CA ARG A 174 7.86 -19.60 0.56
C ARG A 174 6.59 -19.55 -0.30
N GLN A 175 5.58 -18.88 0.22
CA GLN A 175 4.25 -18.79 -0.39
C GLN A 175 3.79 -17.34 -0.46
N ILE A 176 2.94 -17.02 -1.43
CA ILE A 176 2.30 -15.72 -1.58
C ILE A 176 0.86 -15.84 -1.10
N ILE A 177 0.49 -14.99 -0.15
CA ILE A 177 -0.86 -14.88 0.38
C ILE A 177 -1.49 -13.66 -0.26
N ILE A 178 -2.66 -13.83 -0.88
CA ILE A 178 -3.42 -12.74 -1.49
C ILE A 178 -4.78 -12.58 -0.81
N THR A 179 -5.32 -11.37 -0.87
CA THR A 179 -6.74 -11.10 -0.63
C THR A 179 -7.49 -10.97 -1.95
N SER A 180 -8.77 -11.34 -1.98
CA SER A 180 -9.60 -11.13 -3.18
C SER A 180 -9.80 -9.63 -3.42
N THR A 181 -9.16 -9.13 -4.47
CA THR A 181 -9.31 -7.74 -4.92
C THR A 181 -9.63 -7.70 -6.41
N ARG A 182 -9.69 -6.51 -6.99
CA ARG A 182 -9.85 -6.34 -8.44
C ARG A 182 -8.60 -6.86 -9.16
N GLN A 183 -8.75 -7.29 -10.41
CA GLN A 183 -7.68 -7.91 -11.20
C GLN A 183 -6.42 -7.06 -11.25
N VAL A 184 -6.55 -5.77 -11.59
CA VAL A 184 -5.40 -4.86 -11.71
C VAL A 184 -4.60 -4.76 -10.40
N PRO A 185 -5.20 -4.39 -9.24
CA PRO A 185 -4.50 -4.44 -7.95
C PRO A 185 -3.91 -5.81 -7.60
N SER A 186 -4.60 -6.90 -7.95
CA SER A 186 -4.12 -8.25 -7.65
C SER A 186 -2.84 -8.59 -8.43
N ILE A 187 -2.78 -8.22 -9.71
CA ILE A 187 -1.58 -8.42 -10.55
C ILE A 187 -0.39 -7.63 -9.99
N ILE A 188 -0.62 -6.36 -9.64
CA ILE A 188 0.39 -5.47 -9.03
C ILE A 188 0.93 -6.07 -7.73
N LYS A 189 0.04 -6.56 -6.86
CA LYS A 189 0.42 -7.22 -5.60
C LYS A 189 1.20 -8.51 -5.82
N LEU A 190 0.73 -9.38 -6.72
CA LEU A 190 1.42 -10.63 -7.04
C LEU A 190 2.84 -10.37 -7.55
N ALA A 191 3.05 -9.31 -8.33
CA ALA A 191 4.38 -8.88 -8.76
C ALA A 191 5.26 -8.41 -7.59
N HIS A 192 4.70 -7.61 -6.68
CA HIS A 192 5.38 -7.15 -5.46
C HIS A 192 5.83 -8.34 -4.59
N GLU A 193 4.89 -9.23 -4.23
CA GLU A 193 5.19 -10.39 -3.37
C GLU A 193 6.13 -11.40 -4.04
N TYR A 194 6.01 -11.59 -5.35
CA TYR A 194 6.96 -12.43 -6.07
C TYR A 194 8.36 -11.81 -6.12
N THR A 195 8.47 -10.48 -6.11
CA THR A 195 9.79 -9.83 -5.98
C THR A 195 10.43 -10.16 -4.63
N HIS A 196 9.66 -10.20 -3.53
CA HIS A 196 10.15 -10.70 -2.24
C HIS A 196 10.59 -12.17 -2.31
N HIS A 197 9.84 -13.02 -3.02
CA HIS A 197 10.27 -14.40 -3.26
C HIS A 197 11.63 -14.45 -3.96
N VAL A 198 11.82 -13.67 -5.04
CA VAL A 198 13.09 -13.58 -5.77
C VAL A 198 14.22 -13.13 -4.85
N GLN A 199 14.02 -12.08 -4.05
CA GLN A 199 14.99 -11.59 -3.08
C GLN A 199 15.39 -12.69 -2.08
N GLY A 200 14.42 -13.42 -1.53
CA GLY A 200 14.67 -14.53 -0.60
C GLY A 200 15.44 -15.69 -1.23
N VAL A 201 15.11 -16.07 -2.48
CA VAL A 201 15.86 -17.09 -3.24
C VAL A 201 17.30 -16.63 -3.53
N LYS A 202 17.51 -15.34 -3.76
CA LYS A 202 18.84 -14.74 -3.94
C LYS A 202 19.62 -14.51 -2.65
N GLY A 203 19.08 -14.94 -1.51
CA GLY A 203 19.80 -14.93 -0.23
C GLY A 203 19.71 -13.60 0.53
N ILE A 204 18.78 -12.71 0.17
CA ILE A 204 18.47 -11.52 0.96
C ILE A 204 17.66 -11.95 2.19
N ASN A 205 18.07 -11.51 3.39
CA ASN A 205 17.37 -11.84 4.63
C ASN A 205 16.12 -10.96 4.80
N LEU A 206 14.97 -11.49 4.39
CA LEU A 206 13.68 -10.78 4.45
C LEU A 206 13.19 -10.49 5.88
N MET A 207 13.76 -11.17 6.88
CA MET A 207 13.41 -10.98 8.29
C MET A 207 14.29 -9.94 8.99
N GLU A 208 15.32 -9.40 8.34
CA GLU A 208 16.21 -8.40 8.92
C GLU A 208 15.55 -7.01 8.93
N PRO A 209 15.17 -6.48 10.11
CA PRO A 209 14.43 -5.21 10.17
C PRO A 209 15.22 -4.03 9.60
N LYS A 210 16.56 -4.05 9.72
CA LYS A 210 17.45 -2.98 9.21
C LYS A 210 17.57 -2.95 7.69
N GLN A 211 17.00 -3.93 7.00
CA GLN A 211 17.01 -4.03 5.53
C GLN A 211 15.61 -3.79 4.95
N LYS A 212 14.61 -3.54 5.78
CA LYS A 212 13.21 -3.49 5.33
C LYS A 212 12.95 -2.36 4.33
N ALA A 213 13.52 -1.16 4.53
CA ALA A 213 13.42 -0.09 3.55
C ALA A 213 13.98 -0.51 2.18
N PHE A 214 15.14 -1.18 2.16
CA PHE A 214 15.76 -1.67 0.93
C PHE A 214 14.90 -2.76 0.24
N ILE A 215 14.45 -3.76 1.00
CA ILE A 215 13.63 -4.89 0.52
C ILE A 215 12.35 -4.39 -0.15
N GLU A 216 11.64 -3.49 0.53
CA GLU A 216 10.35 -2.97 0.09
C GLU A 216 10.50 -1.97 -1.05
N GLY A 217 11.53 -1.10 -1.00
CA GLY A 217 11.83 -0.16 -2.09
C GLY A 217 12.16 -0.87 -3.40
N HIS A 218 12.93 -1.97 -3.34
CA HIS A 218 13.25 -2.78 -4.51
C HIS A 218 12.01 -3.45 -5.12
N ALA A 219 11.12 -3.98 -4.28
CA ALA A 219 9.85 -4.57 -4.69
C ALA A 219 8.88 -3.53 -5.29
N ARG A 220 8.77 -2.34 -4.68
CA ARG A 220 7.99 -1.21 -5.19
C ARG A 220 8.46 -0.76 -6.57
N GLY A 221 9.77 -0.59 -6.77
CA GLY A 221 10.28 -0.16 -8.06
C GLY A 221 10.18 -1.22 -9.15
N THR A 222 10.35 -2.49 -8.81
CA THR A 222 10.01 -3.58 -9.74
C THR A 222 8.54 -3.51 -10.15
N THR A 223 7.65 -3.34 -9.17
CA THR A 223 6.20 -3.24 -9.39
C THR A 223 5.83 -2.04 -10.26
N ARG A 224 6.49 -0.88 -10.09
CA ARG A 224 6.30 0.30 -10.96
C ARG A 224 6.56 -0.01 -12.42
N GLN A 225 7.68 -0.66 -12.71
CA GLN A 225 8.07 -0.98 -14.08
C GLN A 225 7.11 -1.99 -14.70
N LEU A 226 6.65 -2.96 -13.93
CA LEU A 226 5.59 -3.87 -14.38
C LEU A 226 4.26 -3.13 -14.61
N ALA A 227 3.87 -2.21 -13.73
CA ALA A 227 2.64 -1.43 -13.90
C ALA A 227 2.66 -0.60 -15.20
N LEU A 228 3.80 0.04 -15.49
CA LEU A 228 4.00 0.77 -16.75
C LEU A 228 3.89 -0.17 -17.97
N LYS A 229 4.57 -1.32 -17.90
CA LYS A 229 4.54 -2.32 -18.96
C LYS A 229 3.12 -2.87 -19.22
N TYR A 230 2.40 -3.24 -18.16
CA TYR A 230 1.02 -3.74 -18.29
C TYR A 230 0.06 -2.68 -18.78
N ALA A 231 0.21 -1.42 -18.35
CA ALA A 231 -0.62 -0.34 -18.86
C ALA A 231 -0.47 -0.17 -20.38
N MET A 232 0.73 -0.35 -20.91
CA MET A 232 0.99 -0.32 -22.35
C MET A 232 0.46 -1.58 -23.05
N LEU A 233 0.83 -2.77 -22.58
CA LEU A 233 0.49 -4.04 -23.24
C LEU A 233 -1.00 -4.37 -23.22
N LYS A 234 -1.71 -3.93 -22.17
CA LYS A 234 -3.15 -4.16 -21.99
C LYS A 234 -3.99 -2.92 -22.32
N GLU A 235 -3.34 -1.83 -22.75
CA GLU A 235 -3.97 -0.53 -23.00
C GLU A 235 -4.86 -0.06 -21.83
N ASN A 236 -4.47 -0.39 -20.60
CA ASN A 236 -5.26 -0.16 -19.41
C ASN A 236 -4.55 0.79 -18.42
N PRO A 237 -4.93 2.08 -18.38
CA PRO A 237 -4.30 3.06 -17.49
C PRO A 237 -4.58 2.81 -16.00
N ALA A 238 -5.48 1.89 -15.65
CA ALA A 238 -5.75 1.53 -14.26
C ALA A 238 -4.52 0.93 -13.57
N PHE A 239 -3.58 0.29 -14.30
CA PHE A 239 -2.33 -0.22 -13.72
C PHE A 239 -1.47 0.92 -13.14
N ILE A 240 -1.27 1.98 -13.93
CA ILE A 240 -0.54 3.18 -13.50
C ILE A 240 -1.28 3.87 -12.36
N HIS A 241 -2.60 4.05 -12.49
CA HIS A 241 -3.38 4.70 -11.44
C HIS A 241 -3.30 3.91 -10.13
N CYS A 242 -3.47 2.58 -10.18
CA CYS A 242 -3.38 1.70 -9.01
C CYS A 242 -2.03 1.87 -8.30
N HIS A 243 -0.94 1.82 -9.06
CA HIS A 243 0.42 1.97 -8.55
C HIS A 243 0.65 3.35 -7.90
N ILE A 244 0.41 4.45 -8.64
CA ILE A 244 0.68 5.82 -8.15
C ILE A 244 -0.26 6.23 -7.02
N ASN A 245 -1.57 5.98 -7.17
CA ASN A 245 -2.59 6.53 -6.27
C ASN A 245 -2.70 5.77 -4.95
N LEU A 246 -2.45 4.45 -4.95
CA LEU A 246 -2.63 3.61 -3.78
C LEU A 246 -1.36 3.42 -2.97
N GLN A 247 -0.17 3.52 -3.59
CA GLN A 247 1.09 3.11 -2.95
C GLN A 247 2.10 4.25 -2.94
N ASP A 248 2.53 4.74 -4.11
CA ASP A 248 3.77 5.52 -4.19
C ASP A 248 3.68 6.99 -3.82
N LEU A 249 2.66 7.71 -4.30
CA LEU A 249 2.75 9.17 -4.30
C LEU A 249 2.70 9.76 -2.88
N ALA A 250 1.98 9.12 -1.96
CA ALA A 250 1.94 9.52 -0.55
C ALA A 250 3.29 9.25 0.12
N GLU A 251 3.84 8.04 -0.07
CA GLU A 251 5.14 7.61 0.44
C GLU A 251 6.27 8.55 -0.02
N LEU A 252 6.34 8.86 -1.31
CA LEU A 252 7.36 9.76 -1.87
C LEU A 252 7.27 11.18 -1.29
N LYS A 253 6.06 11.73 -1.12
CA LYS A 253 5.88 13.04 -0.48
C LYS A 253 6.28 13.03 0.98
N SER A 254 6.00 11.93 1.68
CA SER A 254 6.35 11.74 3.08
C SER A 254 7.87 11.78 3.25
N ALA A 255 8.60 11.01 2.43
CA ALA A 255 10.06 11.04 2.37
C ALA A 255 10.62 12.40 1.96
N TYR A 256 10.09 13.02 0.89
CA TYR A 256 10.53 14.35 0.42
C TYR A 256 10.38 15.42 1.50
N THR A 257 9.23 15.47 2.17
CA THR A 257 8.95 16.45 3.21
C THR A 257 9.95 16.30 4.36
N TRP A 258 10.17 15.06 4.79
CA TRP A 258 11.09 14.75 5.88
C TRP A 258 12.55 15.07 5.54
N VAL A 259 13.04 14.65 4.37
CA VAL A 259 14.41 14.96 3.92
C VAL A 259 14.61 16.47 3.79
N SER A 260 13.64 17.19 3.22
CA SER A 260 13.68 18.65 3.09
C SER A 260 13.80 19.33 4.46
N GLU A 261 12.99 18.89 5.44
CA GLU A 261 13.06 19.39 6.82
C GLU A 261 14.43 19.13 7.46
N LYS A 262 14.98 17.91 7.35
CA LYS A 262 16.28 17.54 7.90
C LYS A 262 17.44 18.35 7.30
N LEU A 263 17.33 18.73 6.04
CA LEU A 263 18.34 19.53 5.33
C LEU A 263 18.13 21.05 5.50
N GLY A 264 17.08 21.49 6.20
CA GLY A 264 16.74 22.91 6.31
C GLY A 264 16.28 23.53 4.99
N ILE A 265 15.77 22.72 4.07
CA ILE A 265 15.26 23.13 2.76
C ILE A 265 13.75 23.27 2.87
N LYS A 266 13.21 24.38 2.38
CA LYS A 266 11.76 24.60 2.37
C LYS A 266 11.13 23.74 1.28
N ALA A 267 10.34 22.74 1.67
CA ALA A 267 9.54 21.95 0.75
C ALA A 267 8.56 22.83 -0.04
N TYR A 268 8.44 22.61 -1.35
CA TYR A 268 7.56 23.39 -2.21
C TYR A 268 6.10 22.92 -2.09
N PRO A 269 5.15 23.79 -1.69
CA PRO A 269 3.75 23.40 -1.56
C PRO A 269 3.12 22.91 -2.87
N SER A 270 3.61 23.39 -4.02
CA SER A 270 3.16 22.96 -5.35
C SER A 270 3.46 21.50 -5.63
N ILE A 271 4.58 20.96 -5.13
CA ILE A 271 5.02 19.58 -5.35
C ILE A 271 4.14 18.59 -4.56
N ILE A 272 3.67 18.98 -3.38
CA ILE A 272 2.86 18.12 -2.50
C ILE A 272 1.34 18.27 -2.69
N LYS A 273 0.89 19.08 -3.66
CA LYS A 273 -0.52 19.49 -3.78
C LYS A 273 -1.49 18.40 -4.23
N ALA A 274 -1.07 17.53 -5.15
CA ALA A 274 -1.94 16.47 -5.67
C ALA A 274 -2.38 15.56 -4.51
N LYS A 275 -3.63 15.13 -4.44
CA LYS A 275 -4.08 14.24 -3.35
C LYS A 275 -3.89 12.78 -3.73
N ALA A 276 -3.13 11.99 -2.97
CA ALA A 276 -3.08 10.53 -3.06
C ALA A 276 -4.02 9.89 -2.02
N LEU A 277 -4.36 8.61 -2.19
CA LEU A 277 -5.31 7.95 -1.28
C LEU A 277 -4.73 7.80 0.14
N MET A 278 -3.42 7.53 0.26
CA MET A 278 -2.73 7.26 1.52
C MET A 278 -2.14 8.52 2.19
N ASP A 279 -2.41 9.73 1.67
CA ASP A 279 -1.81 10.97 2.20
C ASP A 279 -2.11 11.17 3.70
N ALA A 280 -3.33 10.83 4.16
CA ALA A 280 -3.72 10.99 5.56
C ALA A 280 -3.00 10.00 6.48
N GLU A 281 -2.81 8.76 6.03
CA GLU A 281 -2.11 7.72 6.79
C GLU A 281 -0.62 8.09 6.94
N GLU A 282 0.04 8.45 5.83
CA GLU A 282 1.45 8.87 5.87
C GLU A 282 1.65 10.14 6.70
N SER A 283 0.73 11.11 6.58
CA SER A 283 0.75 12.31 7.42
C SER A 283 0.61 12.01 8.91
N TYR A 284 -0.24 11.04 9.26
CA TYR A 284 -0.40 10.61 10.65
C TYR A 284 0.87 9.92 11.16
N ARG A 285 1.44 9.00 10.37
CA ARG A 285 2.68 8.28 10.68
C ARG A 285 3.85 9.22 10.95
N ILE A 286 4.07 10.23 10.09
CA ILE A 286 5.13 11.22 10.30
C ILE A 286 4.89 12.03 11.57
N LYS A 287 3.65 12.42 11.87
CA LYS A 287 3.35 13.18 13.10
C LYS A 287 3.68 12.39 14.36
N GLU A 288 3.38 11.09 14.35
CA GLU A 288 3.58 10.17 15.46
C GLU A 288 5.06 9.79 15.63
N THR A 289 5.72 9.36 14.56
CA THR A 289 7.07 8.77 14.61
C THR A 289 8.18 9.78 14.32
N LYS A 290 7.86 10.97 13.81
CA LYS A 290 8.79 11.99 13.30
C LYS A 290 9.64 11.54 12.10
N GLU A 291 9.30 10.40 11.51
CA GLU A 291 10.01 9.81 10.38
C GLU A 291 9.02 9.19 9.38
N PRO A 292 9.36 9.14 8.09
CA PRO A 292 8.56 8.43 7.10
C PRO A 292 8.63 6.91 7.34
N GLY A 293 7.65 6.17 6.82
CA GLY A 293 7.71 4.71 6.87
C GLY A 293 8.92 4.15 6.12
N GLN A 294 9.35 2.94 6.48
CA GLN A 294 10.46 2.26 5.79
C GLN A 294 10.18 2.07 4.29
N HIS A 295 8.92 1.81 3.91
CA HIS A 295 8.52 1.74 2.50
C HIS A 295 8.79 3.06 1.79
N ALA A 296 8.42 4.19 2.40
CA ALA A 296 8.64 5.53 1.85
C ALA A 296 10.12 5.85 1.64
N LEU A 297 10.99 5.50 2.59
CA LEU A 297 12.44 5.65 2.44
C LEU A 297 13.00 4.79 1.32
N GLY A 298 12.60 3.52 1.26
CA GLY A 298 12.99 2.59 0.21
C GLY A 298 12.57 3.07 -1.18
N ASN A 299 11.31 3.48 -1.31
CA ASN A 299 10.70 3.95 -2.54
C ASN A 299 11.43 5.21 -3.06
N ALA A 300 11.63 6.19 -2.17
CA ALA A 300 12.40 7.40 -2.46
C ALA A 300 13.82 7.09 -2.93
N PHE A 301 14.52 6.17 -2.25
CA PHE A 301 15.88 5.77 -2.60
C PHE A 301 15.95 5.13 -3.99
N PHE A 302 15.14 4.11 -4.25
CA PHE A 302 15.19 3.39 -5.52
C PHE A 302 14.79 4.29 -6.69
N TYR A 303 13.78 5.17 -6.54
CA TYR A 303 13.38 6.06 -7.64
C TYR A 303 14.40 7.15 -7.91
N ALA A 304 15.00 7.72 -6.87
CA ALA A 304 16.06 8.70 -7.05
C ALA A 304 17.29 8.09 -7.74
N GLN A 305 17.62 6.84 -7.44
CA GLN A 305 18.71 6.11 -8.09
C GLN A 305 18.36 5.62 -9.50
N GLU A 306 17.09 5.26 -9.76
CA GLU A 306 16.58 4.94 -11.09
C GLU A 306 16.80 6.11 -12.07
N LEU A 307 16.65 7.37 -11.62
CA LEU A 307 16.94 8.54 -12.48
C LEU A 307 18.41 8.64 -12.91
N VAL A 308 19.34 8.06 -12.15
CA VAL A 308 20.79 8.12 -12.44
C VAL A 308 21.25 6.91 -13.24
N GLN A 309 20.78 5.73 -12.84
CA GLN A 309 21.30 4.45 -13.34
C GLN A 309 20.32 3.77 -14.31
N GLY A 310 19.11 4.31 -14.46
CA GLY A 310 18.01 3.68 -15.17
C GLY A 310 17.50 2.44 -14.42
N ASN A 311 16.68 1.64 -15.11
CA ASN A 311 16.09 0.40 -14.59
C ASN A 311 17.13 -0.69 -14.25
N SER A 312 18.42 -0.46 -14.53
CA SER A 312 19.50 -1.40 -14.23
C SER A 312 19.69 -1.66 -12.74
N ILE A 313 19.46 -0.65 -11.90
CA ILE A 313 19.57 -0.76 -10.45
C ILE A 313 18.87 -2.00 -9.88
N TYR A 314 17.67 -2.33 -10.36
CA TYR A 314 16.87 -3.43 -9.81
C TYR A 314 17.50 -4.81 -10.06
N ARG A 315 18.16 -5.00 -11.21
CA ARG A 315 18.89 -6.26 -11.49
C ARG A 315 20.30 -6.24 -10.92
N ASP A 316 20.99 -5.11 -10.96
CA ASP A 316 22.38 -4.97 -10.50
C ASP A 316 22.47 -5.21 -8.99
N VAL A 317 21.44 -4.81 -8.24
CA VAL A 317 21.30 -5.13 -6.81
C VAL A 317 21.32 -6.64 -6.56
N LEU A 318 20.54 -7.42 -7.33
CA LEU A 318 20.45 -8.87 -7.15
C LEU A 318 21.72 -9.59 -7.60
N LYS A 319 22.50 -8.98 -8.51
CA LYS A 319 23.77 -9.50 -9.01
C LYS A 319 24.98 -9.08 -8.19
N GLY A 320 24.81 -8.23 -7.17
CA GLY A 320 25.95 -7.70 -6.41
C GLY A 320 26.78 -6.64 -7.14
N GLU A 321 26.26 -6.11 -8.24
CA GLU A 321 26.95 -5.17 -9.14
C GLU A 321 26.60 -3.72 -8.81
N PHE A 322 25.54 -3.49 -8.02
CA PHE A 322 25.08 -2.15 -7.68
C PHE A 322 26.09 -1.41 -6.80
N GLN A 323 26.38 -0.16 -7.20
CA GLN A 323 27.14 0.80 -6.41
C GLN A 323 26.32 2.08 -6.27
N VAL A 324 26.22 2.59 -5.04
CA VAL A 324 25.57 3.88 -4.77
C VAL A 324 26.40 4.98 -5.44
N LYS A 325 25.76 5.79 -6.28
CA LYS A 325 26.36 6.92 -7.00
C LYS A 325 25.79 8.25 -6.54
#